data_AF-A0A7X7E3S9-F1
#
_entry.id   AF-A0A7X7E3S9-F1
#
_cell.length_a   1.000
_cell.length_b   1.000
_cell.length_c   1.000
_cell.angle_alpha   90.00
_cell.angle_beta   90.00
_cell.angle_gamma   90.00
#
_symmetry.space_group_name_H-M   'P 1'
#
loop_
_entity.id
_entity.type
_entity.pdbx_description
1 polymer ?
#
loop_
_entity_poly.entity_id
_entity_poly.type
_entity_poly.pdbx_seq_one_letter_code
_entity_poly.pdbx_strand_id
1 'polypeptide(L)'
;HLITIAGVYNHPDVPLFAIEAVMYHEMLHIAVPPFKKNGRFVIHGPEFKARERQYASYEKWHEWERSSLRKLARTLKRNYHSQR
;
A
#
# COMPACT_ATOMS: atom_id res chain seq x y z
N HIS A 1 -14.97 -7.71 7.55
CA HIS A 1 -13.68 -7.02 7.50
C HIS A 1 -13.83 -5.72 6.74
N LEU A 2 -13.24 -4.63 7.22
CA LEU A 2 -13.19 -3.36 6.50
C LEU A 2 -11.84 -3.28 5.78
N ILE A 3 -11.86 -2.92 4.49
CA ILE A 3 -10.65 -2.61 3.74
C ILE A 3 -10.61 -1.11 3.50
N THR A 4 -9.50 -0.49 3.86
CA THR A 4 -9.27 0.95 3.70
C THR A 4 -8.00 1.16 2.91
N ILE A 5 -8.05 2.02 1.89
CA ILE A 5 -6.89 2.42 1.10
C ILE A 5 -6.51 3.85 1.48
N ALA A 6 -5.22 4.14 1.56
CA ALA A 6 -4.74 5.49 1.85
C ALA A 6 -5.23 6.50 0.79
N GLY A 7 -5.75 7.65 1.22
CA GLY A 7 -6.39 8.63 0.31
C GLY A 7 -5.48 9.21 -0.78
N VAL A 8 -4.16 9.10 -0.65
CA VAL A 8 -3.20 9.44 -1.72
C VAL A 8 -3.45 8.64 -3.01
N TYR A 9 -3.99 7.43 -2.91
CA TYR A 9 -4.35 6.60 -4.07
C TYR A 9 -5.57 7.12 -4.85
N ASN A 10 -6.31 8.10 -4.32
CA ASN A 10 -7.41 8.76 -5.05
C ASN A 10 -6.93 9.86 -6.01
N HIS A 11 -5.63 10.17 -6.03
CA HIS A 11 -5.12 11.22 -6.89
C HIS A 11 -5.16 10.80 -8.37
N PRO A 12 -5.52 11.68 -9.31
CA PRO A 12 -5.69 11.33 -10.73
C PRO A 12 -4.41 10.76 -11.38
N ASP A 13 -3.23 11.19 -10.94
CA ASP A 13 -1.94 10.67 -11.44
C ASP A 13 -1.58 9.27 -10.92
N VAL A 14 -2.41 8.67 -10.07
CA VAL A 14 -2.19 7.31 -9.58
C VAL A 14 -2.65 6.33 -10.66
N PRO A 15 -1.74 5.50 -11.19
CA PRO A 15 -2.09 4.58 -12.25
C PRO A 15 -2.95 3.43 -11.72
N LEU A 16 -3.85 2.90 -12.57
CA LEU A 16 -4.78 1.83 -12.20
C LEU A 16 -4.07 0.61 -11.58
N PHE A 17 -2.94 0.18 -12.15
CA PHE A 17 -2.17 -0.97 -11.62
C PHE A 17 -1.73 -0.78 -10.16
N ALA A 18 -1.52 0.47 -9.71
CA ALA A 18 -1.15 0.76 -8.34
C ALA A 18 -2.36 0.67 -7.39
N ILE A 19 -3.54 1.06 -7.87
CA ILE A 19 -4.81 0.90 -7.14
C ILE A 19 -5.14 -0.58 -6.98
N GLU A 20 -5.03 -1.36 -8.05
CA GLU A 20 -5.30 -2.80 -8.00
C GLU A 20 -4.29 -3.53 -7.11
N ALA A 21 -3.00 -3.15 -7.16
CA ALA A 21 -1.97 -3.72 -6.30
C ALA A 21 -2.17 -3.39 -4.82
N VAL A 22 -2.49 -2.13 -4.47
CA VAL A 22 -2.76 -1.78 -3.06
C VAL A 22 -4.04 -2.45 -2.57
N MET A 23 -5.07 -2.59 -3.42
CA MET A 23 -6.28 -3.34 -3.07
C MET A 23 -5.95 -4.80 -2.74
N TYR A 24 -5.11 -5.45 -3.55
CA TYR A 24 -4.62 -6.80 -3.29
C TYR A 24 -3.82 -6.88 -1.98
N HIS A 25 -2.94 -5.90 -1.72
CA HIS A 25 -2.20 -5.78 -0.45
C HIS A 25 -3.15 -5.73 0.75
N GLU A 26 -4.18 -4.89 0.70
CA GLU A 26 -5.14 -4.76 1.80
C GLU A 26 -5.98 -6.03 1.99
N MET A 27 -6.32 -6.75 0.91
CA MET A 27 -6.96 -8.06 1.00
C MET A 27 -6.05 -9.10 1.65
N LEU A 28 -4.74 -9.04 1.43
CA LEU A 28 -3.78 -9.97 2.04
C LEU A 28 -3.72 -9.83 3.56
N HIS A 29 -3.99 -8.67 4.14
CA HIS A 29 -4.06 -8.52 5.61
C HIS A 29 -5.18 -9.35 6.24
N ILE A 30 -6.25 -9.60 5.47
CA ILE A 30 -7.36 -10.46 5.88
C ILE A 30 -6.99 -11.94 5.66
N ALA A 31 -6.41 -12.26 4.51
CA ALA A 31 -6.08 -13.63 4.12
C ALA A 31 -4.88 -14.22 4.90
N VAL A 32 -3.92 -13.37 5.28
CA VAL A 32 -2.71 -13.72 6.02
C VAL A 32 -2.65 -12.83 7.27
N PRO A 33 -3.40 -13.18 8.33
CA PRO A 33 -3.50 -12.33 9.51
C PRO A 33 -2.14 -12.20 10.25
N PRO A 34 -1.89 -11.07 10.92
CA PRO A 34 -0.67 -10.87 11.71
C PRO A 34 -0.50 -11.92 12.82
N PHE A 35 0.75 -12.30 13.10
CA PHE A 35 1.09 -13.22 14.19
C PHE A 35 2.06 -12.58 15.18
N LYS A 36 2.11 -13.12 16.41
CA LYS A 36 3.08 -12.66 17.43
C LYS A 36 4.38 -13.45 17.34
N LYS A 37 5.52 -12.75 17.32
CA LYS A 37 6.86 -13.31 17.43
C LYS A 37 7.68 -12.47 18.42
N ASN A 38 8.20 -13.10 19.48
CA ASN A 38 8.95 -12.42 20.55
C ASN A 38 8.22 -11.19 21.13
N GLY A 39 6.91 -11.34 21.39
CA GLY A 39 6.07 -10.27 21.93
C GLY A 39 5.67 -9.16 20.95
N ARG A 40 6.17 -9.17 19.71
CA ARG A 40 5.85 -8.18 18.67
C ARG A 40 4.93 -8.78 17.61
N PHE A 41 3.99 -7.99 17.10
CA PHE A 41 3.19 -8.38 15.94
C PHE A 41 4.01 -8.26 14.66
N VAL A 42 3.98 -9.32 13.87
CA VAL A 42 4.55 -9.38 12.52
C VAL A 42 3.38 -9.32 11.55
N ILE A 43 3.22 -8.17 10.90
CA ILE A 43 2.13 -7.90 9.98
C ILE A 43 2.49 -8.47 8.59
N HIS A 44 3.64 -8.06 8.04
CA HIS A 44 4.13 -8.53 6.74
C HIS A 44 5.18 -9.63 6.90
N GLY A 45 4.73 -10.81 7.35
CA GLY A 45 5.57 -11.98 7.50
C GLY A 45 6.06 -12.59 6.17
N PRO A 46 6.88 -13.66 6.21
CA PRO A 46 7.37 -14.31 5.00
C PRO A 46 6.26 -14.80 4.06
N GLU A 47 5.19 -15.38 4.61
CA GLU A 47 4.03 -15.83 3.80
C GLU A 47 3.32 -14.65 3.14
N PHE A 48 3.05 -13.57 3.89
CA PHE A 48 2.42 -12.36 3.36
C PHE A 48 3.22 -11.85 2.16
N LYS A 49 4.53 -11.67 2.32
CA LYS A 49 5.43 -11.19 1.26
C LYS A 49 5.51 -12.13 0.07
N ALA A 50 5.42 -13.45 0.32
CA ALA A 50 5.42 -14.43 -0.76
C ALA A 50 4.14 -14.33 -1.60
N ARG A 51 2.97 -14.17 -0.97
CA ARG A 51 1.70 -13.96 -1.68
C ARG A 51 1.65 -12.60 -2.37
N GLU A 52 2.15 -11.56 -1.72
CA GLU A 52 2.21 -10.21 -2.29
C GLU A 52 2.97 -10.18 -3.63
N ARG A 53 4.10 -10.90 -3.70
CA ARG A 53 4.89 -11.07 -4.93
C ARG A 53 4.21 -11.85 -6.05
N GLN A 54 3.12 -12.58 -5.77
CA GLN A 54 2.38 -13.31 -6.80
C GLN A 54 1.46 -12.40 -7.62
N TYR A 55 1.22 -11.16 -7.16
CA TYR A 55 0.41 -10.22 -7.90
C TYR A 55 1.11 -9.77 -9.19
N ALA A 56 0.41 -9.82 -10.32
CA ALA A 56 0.98 -9.62 -11.65
C ALA A 56 1.75 -8.30 -11.82
N SER A 57 1.31 -7.22 -11.15
CA SER A 57 1.96 -5.90 -11.21
C SER A 57 2.78 -5.56 -9.97
N TYR A 58 3.15 -6.55 -9.14
CA TYR A 58 3.87 -6.31 -7.87
C TYR A 58 5.13 -5.45 -8.08
N GLU A 59 6.04 -5.85 -8.96
CA GLU A 59 7.31 -5.13 -9.18
C GLU A 59 7.06 -3.69 -9.67
N LYS A 60 6.13 -3.53 -10.62
CA LYS A 60 5.76 -2.23 -11.19
C LYS A 60 5.15 -1.30 -10.14
N TRP A 61 4.27 -1.83 -9.28
CA TRP A 61 3.69 -1.09 -8.17
C TRP A 61 4.74 -0.71 -7.15
N HIS A 62 5.62 -1.63 -6.75
CA HIS A 62 6.64 -1.39 -5.74
C HIS A 62 7.67 -0.34 -6.20
N GLU A 63 8.04 -0.34 -7.48
CA GLU A 63 8.90 0.70 -8.07
C GLU A 63 8.20 2.07 -8.11
N TRP A 64 6.93 2.10 -8.54
CA TRP A 64 6.13 3.33 -8.55
C TRP A 64 5.93 3.89 -7.14
N GLU A 65 5.68 3.04 -6.15
CA GLU A 65 5.48 3.42 -4.75
C GLU A 65 6.74 4.11 -4.20
N ARG A 66 7.92 3.52 -4.45
CA ARG A 66 9.21 4.04 -4.01
C ARG A 66 9.54 5.40 -4.63
N SER A 67 9.24 5.57 -5.92
CA SER A 67 9.65 6.74 -6.71
C SER A 67 8.65 7.90 -6.71
N SER A 68 7.36 7.59 -6.68
CA SER A 68 6.26 8.53 -6.99
C SER A 68 5.34 8.77 -5.80
N LEU A 69 4.89 7.71 -5.11
CA LEU A 69 3.89 7.85 -4.04
C LEU A 69 4.38 8.77 -2.92
N ARG A 70 5.65 8.65 -2.52
CA ARG A 70 6.25 9.53 -1.50
C ARG A 70 6.31 11.00 -1.90
N LYS A 71 6.48 11.30 -3.19
CA LYS A 71 6.49 12.68 -3.69
C LYS A 71 5.07 13.23 -3.69
N LEU A 72 4.12 12.42 -4.17
CA LEU A 72 2.71 12.77 -4.23
C LEU A 72 2.12 13.07 -2.85
N ALA A 73 2.39 12.20 -1.87
CA ALA A 73 1.96 12.40 -0.49
C ALA A 73 2.51 13.71 0.12
N ARG A 74 3.76 14.07 -0.19
CA ARG A 74 4.37 15.34 0.26
C ARG A 74 3.69 16.55 -0.37
N THR A 75 3.41 16.50 -1.67
CA THR A 75 2.70 17.56 -2.39
C THR A 75 1.31 17.76 -1.81
N LEU A 76 0.54 16.68 -1.62
CA LEU A 76 -0.80 16.74 -1.04
C LEU A 76 -0.80 17.31 0.39
N LYS A 77 0.15 16.89 1.24
CA LYS A 77 0.29 17.42 2.60
C LYS A 77 0.56 18.93 2.58
N ARG A 78 1.45 19.40 1.71
CA ARG A 78 1.76 20.84 1.57
C ARG A 78 0.52 21.63 1.14
N ASN A 79 -0.19 21.17 0.12
CA ASN A 79 -1.37 21.85 -0.42
C ASN A 79 -2.51 21.94 0.61
N TYR A 80 -2.67 20.91 1.45
CA TYR A 80 -3.64 20.92 2.53
C TYR A 80 -3.36 21.99 3.60
N HIS A 81 -2.08 22.19 3.95
CA HIS A 81 -1.70 23.19 4.96
C HIS A 81 -1.73 24.62 4.43
N SER A 82 -1.61 24.84 3.11
CA SER A 82 -1.72 26.18 2.52
C SER A 82 -3.16 26.64 2.30
N GLN A 83 -4.14 25.73 2.42
CA GLN A 83 -5.58 26.02 2.23
C GLN A 83 -6.32 26.17 3.57
N ARG A 84 -5.61 26.07 4.69
CA ARG A 84 -6.09 26.32 6.05
C ARG A 84 -5.46 27.58 6.60
#